data_AF-A0A261CL33-F1
#
_entry.id   AF-A0A261CL33-F1
#
_cell.length_a   1.000
_cell.length_b   1.000
_cell.length_c   1.000
_cell.angle_alpha   90.00
_cell.angle_beta   90.00
_cell.angle_gamma   90.00
#
_symmetry.space_group_name_H-M   'P 1'
#
loop_
_entity.id
_entity.type
_entity.pdbx_description
1 polymer ?
#
loop_
_entity_poly.entity_id
_entity_poly.type
_entity_poly.pdbx_seq_one_letter_code
_entity_poly.pdbx_strand_id
1 'polypeptide(L)'
;MRLSTNQLINATAIFLFLLAEVVRSDLVSSTSSDIRFRRYYRNSRRVSRSATAKKERIWPEGIIPFVIATNFSGEHQHLFLRAMRHWENYTCVSFVPRQAHHKHYITFTVDKCGLLNA
;
A
#
# COMPACT_ATOMS: atom_id res chain seq x y z
N MET A 1 -49.90 23.74 -7.64
CA MET A 1 -49.11 23.32 -6.46
C MET A 1 -47.96 22.45 -6.93
N ARG A 2 -46.76 23.03 -6.95
CA ARG A 2 -45.51 22.37 -7.37
C ARG A 2 -45.03 21.51 -6.19
N LEU A 3 -45.10 20.19 -6.34
CA LEU A 3 -44.41 19.27 -5.45
C LEU A 3 -43.02 18.99 -6.04
N SER A 4 -42.04 19.47 -5.28
CA SER A 4 -40.59 19.42 -5.44
C SER A 4 -40.03 18.21 -6.20
N THR A 5 -39.34 18.48 -7.32
CA THR A 5 -38.50 17.53 -8.07
C THR A 5 -37.24 17.09 -7.31
N ASN A 6 -37.01 17.56 -6.08
CA ASN A 6 -35.78 17.30 -5.31
C ASN A 6 -35.79 15.99 -4.48
N GLN A 7 -36.82 15.15 -4.58
CA GLN A 7 -36.87 13.87 -3.86
C GLN A 7 -36.65 12.64 -4.76
N LEU A 8 -36.76 12.75 -6.09
CA LEU A 8 -36.45 11.65 -7.02
C LEU A 8 -35.00 11.65 -7.51
N ILE A 9 -34.34 12.81 -7.57
CA ILE A 9 -32.95 12.94 -8.05
C ILE A 9 -31.97 12.24 -7.10
N ASN A 10 -32.30 12.18 -5.80
CA ASN A 10 -31.42 11.57 -4.80
C ASN A 10 -31.43 10.04 -4.87
N ALA A 11 -32.59 9.41 -5.14
CA ALA A 11 -32.68 7.95 -5.20
C ALA A 11 -32.01 7.38 -6.46
N THR A 12 -32.13 8.05 -7.61
CA THR A 12 -31.45 7.64 -8.85
C THR A 12 -29.96 7.89 -8.80
N ALA A 13 -29.51 9.01 -8.20
CA ALA A 13 -28.09 9.26 -7.98
C ALA A 13 -27.47 8.23 -7.04
N ILE A 14 -28.11 7.92 -5.90
CA ILE A 14 -27.61 6.90 -4.96
C ILE A 14 -27.56 5.52 -5.62
N PHE A 15 -28.57 5.14 -6.41
CA PHE A 15 -28.57 3.86 -7.13
C PHE A 15 -27.46 3.78 -8.18
N LEU A 16 -27.19 4.86 -8.91
CA LEU A 16 -26.07 4.92 -9.85
C LEU A 16 -24.70 4.92 -9.15
N PHE A 17 -24.57 5.56 -7.98
CA PHE A 17 -23.35 5.49 -7.17
C PHE A 17 -23.09 4.09 -6.61
N LEU A 18 -24.12 3.41 -6.11
CA LEU A 18 -23.99 2.04 -5.61
C LEU A 18 -23.73 1.03 -6.74
N LEU A 19 -24.34 1.20 -7.92
CA LEU A 19 -24.01 0.38 -9.09
C LEU A 19 -22.59 0.63 -9.60
N ALA A 20 -22.10 1.87 -9.56
CA ALA A 20 -20.72 2.18 -9.91
C ALA A 20 -19.71 1.56 -8.91
N GLU A 21 -20.04 1.49 -7.62
CA GLU A 21 -19.21 0.80 -6.61
C GLU A 21 -19.25 -0.73 -6.73
N VAL A 22 -20.41 -1.32 -7.06
CA VAL A 22 -20.54 -2.77 -7.29
C VAL A 22 -19.73 -3.19 -8.53
N VAL A 23 -19.86 -2.48 -9.66
CA VAL A 23 -19.13 -2.83 -10.90
C VAL A 23 -17.62 -2.65 -10.77
N ARG A 24 -17.14 -1.75 -9.90
CA ARG A 24 -15.69 -1.55 -9.67
C ARG A 24 -15.02 -2.72 -8.96
N SER A 25 -15.81 -3.57 -8.28
CA SER A 25 -15.30 -4.72 -7.52
C SER A 25 -14.97 -5.92 -8.42
N ASP A 26 -15.60 -6.03 -9.60
CA ASP A 26 -15.50 -7.24 -10.44
C ASP A 26 -14.39 -7.21 -11.50
N LEU A 27 -13.64 -6.09 -11.66
CA LEU A 27 -12.62 -5.94 -12.72
C LEU A 27 -11.16 -5.93 -12.24
N VAL A 28 -10.88 -6.05 -10.94
CA VAL A 28 -9.53 -6.44 -10.47
C VAL A 28 -9.49 -7.96 -10.34
N SER A 29 -9.61 -8.62 -11.50
CA SER A 29 -9.09 -9.97 -11.67
C SER A 29 -7.56 -9.85 -11.68
N SER A 30 -6.95 -10.10 -10.53
CA SER A 30 -5.58 -10.57 -10.49
C SER A 30 -5.65 -12.01 -10.02
N THR A 31 -5.30 -12.92 -10.91
CA THR A 31 -5.01 -14.33 -10.64
C THR A 31 -3.88 -14.42 -9.63
N SER A 32 -4.20 -14.18 -8.36
CA SER A 32 -3.29 -14.42 -7.24
C SER A 32 -3.43 -15.88 -6.88
N SER A 33 -2.43 -16.68 -7.25
CA SER A 33 -2.25 -18.01 -6.70
C SER A 33 -2.36 -17.93 -5.18
N ASP A 34 -3.45 -18.46 -4.66
CA ASP A 34 -3.83 -18.54 -3.25
C ASP A 34 -2.70 -19.25 -2.47
N ILE A 35 -1.71 -18.49 -2.00
CA ILE A 35 -0.71 -18.99 -1.06
C ILE A 35 -1.50 -19.25 0.22
N ARG A 36 -1.79 -20.54 0.49
CA ARG A 36 -2.43 -21.03 1.71
C ARG A 36 -1.58 -20.69 2.94
N PHE A 37 -1.63 -19.43 3.39
CA PHE A 37 -0.99 -18.93 4.61
C PHE A 37 -1.89 -19.17 5.83
N ARG A 38 -2.48 -20.36 5.93
CA ARG A 38 -3.51 -20.64 6.94
C ARG A 38 -3.32 -21.99 7.59
N ARG A 39 -2.21 -22.17 8.31
CA ARG A 39 -2.12 -23.16 9.40
C ARG A 39 -0.90 -22.94 10.31
N TYR A 40 -0.86 -21.81 11.01
CA TYR A 40 -0.11 -21.73 12.28
C TYR A 40 -0.80 -20.85 13.33
N TYR A 41 -2.13 -20.67 13.25
CA TYR A 41 -2.91 -20.08 14.34
C TYR A 41 -3.52 -21.18 15.21
N ARG A 42 -2.65 -21.92 15.90
CA ARG A 42 -3.01 -22.72 17.07
C ARG A 42 -1.90 -22.60 18.12
N ASN A 43 -1.78 -21.40 18.68
CA ASN A 43 -1.64 -21.22 20.12
C ASN A 43 -1.74 -19.73 20.44
N SER A 44 -2.43 -19.39 21.52
CA SER A 44 -2.53 -18.03 22.06
C SER A 44 -1.15 -17.55 22.57
N ARG A 45 -0.29 -17.18 21.62
CA ARG A 45 0.99 -16.49 21.85
C ARG A 45 0.84 -15.14 21.19
N ARG A 46 1.14 -14.06 21.93
CA ARG A 46 1.04 -12.66 21.51
C ARG A 46 1.35 -12.56 20.01
N VAL A 47 0.40 -12.03 19.23
CA VAL A 47 0.64 -11.72 17.82
C VAL A 47 1.95 -10.96 17.75
N SER A 48 2.94 -11.53 17.06
CA SER A 48 4.23 -10.88 16.87
C SER A 48 3.95 -9.53 16.25
N ARG A 49 4.46 -8.46 16.88
CA ARG A 49 4.29 -7.12 16.34
C ARG A 49 5.09 -7.06 15.05
N SER A 50 4.46 -6.59 13.97
CA SER A 50 5.16 -6.29 12.71
C SER A 50 6.18 -5.15 12.84
N ALA A 51 6.14 -4.43 13.97
CA ALA A 51 7.02 -3.31 14.28
C ALA A 51 8.09 -3.72 15.31
N THR A 52 9.31 -3.24 15.09
CA THR A 52 10.41 -3.40 16.05
C THR A 52 10.25 -2.41 17.22
N ALA A 53 10.55 -2.85 18.46
CA ALA A 53 10.49 -2.01 19.65
C ALA A 53 11.72 -1.10 19.86
N LYS A 54 12.82 -1.41 19.15
CA LYS A 54 14.10 -0.68 19.22
C LYS A 54 13.99 0.65 18.49
N LYS A 55 14.17 1.76 19.21
CA LYS A 55 14.03 3.13 18.67
C LYS A 55 15.10 3.46 17.64
N GLU A 56 16.28 2.87 17.76
CA GLU A 56 17.41 3.09 16.85
C GLU A 56 17.16 2.58 15.42
N ARG A 57 16.14 1.73 15.21
CA ARG A 57 15.74 1.23 13.89
C ARG A 57 14.61 2.04 13.26
N ILE A 58 14.14 3.08 13.94
CA ILE A 58 13.10 3.97 13.44
C ILE A 58 13.77 5.07 12.61
N TRP A 59 13.21 5.36 11.44
CA TRP A 59 13.68 6.45 10.60
C TRP A 59 13.45 7.80 11.31
N PRO A 60 14.49 8.65 11.43
CA PRO A 60 14.35 9.97 12.05
C PRO A 60 13.37 10.82 11.23
N GLU A 61 12.50 11.57 11.92
CA GLU A 61 11.44 12.40 11.31
C GLU A 61 10.48 11.65 10.37
N GLY A 62 10.48 10.31 10.36
CA GLY A 62 9.70 9.51 9.42
C GLY A 62 10.16 9.62 7.96
N ILE A 63 11.34 10.20 7.71
CA ILE A 63 11.86 10.39 6.35
C ILE A 63 12.62 9.13 5.92
N ILE A 64 12.20 8.54 4.81
CA ILE A 64 12.79 7.33 4.21
C ILE A 64 13.42 7.70 2.87
N PRO A 65 14.75 7.87 2.80
CA PRO A 65 15.43 8.09 1.54
C PRO A 65 15.46 6.82 0.69
N PHE A 66 15.19 6.93 -0.62
CA PHE A 66 15.17 5.78 -1.52
C PHE A 66 15.99 5.97 -2.81
N VAL A 67 16.41 4.84 -3.39
CA VAL A 67 17.01 4.73 -4.72
C VAL A 67 16.34 3.57 -5.46
N ILE A 68 15.95 3.79 -6.71
CA ILE A 68 15.48 2.73 -7.61
C ILE A 68 16.60 2.45 -8.61
N ALA A 69 17.06 1.21 -8.67
CA ALA A 69 18.08 0.82 -9.63
C ALA A 69 17.54 0.92 -11.08
N THR A 70 18.44 1.08 -12.05
CA THR A 70 18.07 1.29 -13.47
C THR A 70 17.56 0.04 -14.17
N ASN A 71 17.62 -1.12 -13.52
CA ASN A 71 17.25 -2.43 -14.06
C ASN A 71 15.75 -2.77 -13.93
N PHE A 72 14.90 -1.80 -13.58
CA PHE A 72 13.45 -1.97 -13.53
C PHE A 72 12.74 -1.35 -14.72
N SER A 73 11.72 -2.03 -15.25
CA SER A 73 10.81 -1.44 -16.23
C SER A 73 9.98 -0.30 -15.63
N GLY A 74 9.48 0.60 -16.47
CA GLY A 74 8.66 1.75 -16.03
C GLY A 74 7.41 1.34 -15.25
N GLU A 75 6.83 0.18 -15.57
CA GLU A 75 5.69 -0.40 -14.82
C GLU A 75 6.07 -0.71 -13.37
N HIS A 76 7.20 -1.37 -13.14
CA HIS A 76 7.68 -1.67 -11.78
C HIS A 76 8.04 -0.39 -11.03
N GLN A 77 8.66 0.59 -11.70
CA GLN A 77 8.95 1.89 -11.10
C GLN A 77 7.66 2.58 -10.64
N HIS A 78 6.60 2.56 -11.47
CA HIS A 78 5.30 3.10 -11.09
C HIS A 78 4.68 2.34 -9.91
N LEU A 79 4.82 1.01 -9.89
CA LEU A 79 4.33 0.18 -8.78
C LEU A 79 5.00 0.56 -7.45
N PHE A 80 6.32 0.75 -7.44
CA PHE A 80 7.04 1.19 -6.24
C PHE A 80 6.57 2.57 -5.78
N LEU A 81 6.43 3.53 -6.71
CA LEU A 81 5.94 4.87 -6.39
C LEU A 81 4.51 4.85 -5.84
N ARG A 82 3.63 4.02 -6.41
CA ARG A 82 2.26 3.83 -5.92
C ARG A 82 2.25 3.24 -4.51
N ALA A 83 3.12 2.27 -4.23
CA ALA A 83 3.26 1.69 -2.90
C ALA A 83 3.77 2.73 -1.88
N MET A 84 4.78 3.53 -2.22
CA MET A 84 5.28 4.62 -1.36
C MET A 84 4.16 5.61 -1.03
N ARG A 85 3.42 6.09 -2.04
CA ARG A 85 2.26 6.98 -1.82
C ARG A 85 1.20 6.37 -0.93
N HIS A 86 0.95 5.07 -1.07
CA HIS A 86 -0.01 4.39 -0.20
C HIS A 86 0.41 4.50 1.28
N TRP A 87 1.68 4.30 1.59
CA TRP A 87 2.18 4.48 2.94
C TRP A 87 2.07 5.93 3.43
N GLU A 88 2.42 6.92 2.61
CA GLU A 88 2.32 8.35 2.96
C GLU A 88 0.87 8.79 3.24
N ASN A 89 -0.11 8.17 2.58
CA ASN A 89 -1.52 8.51 2.78
C ASN A 89 -2.09 8.00 4.12
N TYR A 90 -1.55 6.91 4.66
CA TYR A 90 -2.09 6.23 5.85
C TYR A 90 -1.16 6.27 7.06
N THR A 91 0.06 6.78 6.89
CA THR A 91 1.07 6.88 7.95
C THR A 91 1.80 8.22 7.85
N CYS A 92 2.50 8.63 8.90
CA CYS A 92 3.28 9.86 8.93
C CYS A 92 4.69 9.73 8.31
N VAL A 93 4.96 8.65 7.56
CA VAL A 93 6.26 8.48 6.88
C VAL A 93 6.26 9.25 5.56
N SER A 94 7.45 9.63 5.09
CA SER A 94 7.62 10.35 3.82
C SER A 94 8.80 9.77 3.04
N PHE A 95 8.64 9.58 1.74
CA PHE A 95 9.66 9.04 0.86
C PHE A 95 10.33 10.15 0.05
N VAL A 96 11.65 10.22 0.11
CA VAL A 96 12.44 11.24 -0.60
C VAL A 96 13.52 10.61 -1.47
N PRO A 97 13.84 11.19 -2.65
CA PRO A 97 15.02 10.78 -3.39
C PRO A 97 16.27 10.90 -2.52
N ARG A 98 17.14 9.89 -2.56
CA ARG A 98 18.40 9.91 -1.81
C ARG A 98 19.25 11.13 -2.18
N GLN A 99 19.87 11.74 -1.17
CA GLN A 99 20.82 12.83 -1.29
C GLN A 99 22.16 12.41 -0.67
N ALA A 100 23.23 13.16 -0.93
CA ALA A 100 24.60 12.83 -0.47
C ALA A 100 24.73 12.76 1.06
N HIS A 101 23.91 13.50 1.80
CA HIS A 101 23.96 13.55 3.27
C HIS A 101 23.21 12.38 3.95
N HIS A 102 22.38 11.65 3.21
CA HIS A 102 21.62 10.52 3.76
C HIS A 102 22.53 9.28 3.91
N LYS A 103 22.89 8.95 5.16
CA LYS A 103 23.73 7.78 5.50
C LYS A 103 22.98 6.45 5.40
N HIS A 104 21.70 6.44 5.77
CA HIS A 104 20.82 5.28 5.69
C HIS A 104 19.75 5.53 4.61
N TYR A 105 19.48 4.55 3.77
CA TYR A 105 18.49 4.64 2.69
C TYR A 105 18.07 3.23 2.24
N ILE A 106 16.91 3.13 1.59
CA ILE A 106 16.46 1.89 0.94
C ILE A 106 16.90 1.88 -0.53
N THR A 107 17.29 0.72 -1.03
CA THR A 107 17.57 0.53 -2.46
C THR A 107 16.66 -0.56 -2.98
N PHE A 108 15.86 -0.25 -4.00
CA PHE A 108 15.15 -1.28 -4.74
C PHE A 108 16.14 -1.95 -5.69
N THR A 109 16.31 -3.27 -5.56
CA THR A 109 17.19 -4.10 -6.39
C THR A 109 16.41 -5.28 -6.97
N VAL A 110 16.86 -5.79 -8.11
CA VAL A 110 16.31 -7.01 -8.71
C VAL A 110 17.14 -8.17 -8.17
N ASP A 111 16.55 -8.95 -7.27
CA ASP A 111 17.16 -10.15 -6.69
C ASP A 111 16.17 -11.31 -6.71
N LYS A 112 16.65 -12.53 -6.46
CA LYS A 112 15.76 -13.70 -6.30
C LYS A 112 14.79 -13.44 -5.15
N CYS A 113 13.52 -13.81 -5.31
CA CYS A 113 12.56 -13.66 -4.22
C CYS A 113 12.97 -14.54 -3.03
N GLY A 114 12.84 -14.02 -1.82
CA GLY A 114 13.25 -14.75 -0.63
C GLY A 114 13.11 -13.91 0.64
N LEU A 115 13.12 -14.60 1.78
CA LEU A 115 13.21 -13.96 3.08
C LEU A 115 14.62 -13.37 3.22
N LEU A 116 14.71 -12.07 3.48
CA LEU A 116 15.96 -11.47 3.92
C LEU A 116 16.23 -11.98 5.33
N ASN A 117 17.25 -12.81 5.49
CA ASN A 117 17.72 -13.23 6.81
C ASN A 117 18.25 -11.98 7.52
N ALA A 118 17.53 -11.56 8.57
CA ALA A 118 17.85 -10.40 9.40
C ALA A 118 18.70 -10.79 10.61
#